data_AF-A0A9Q0N8S4-F1
#
_entry.id   AF-A0A9Q0N8S4-F1
#
_cell.length_a   1.000
_cell.length_b   1.000
_cell.length_c   1.000
_cell.angle_alpha   90.00
_cell.angle_beta   90.00
_cell.angle_gamma   90.00
#
_symmetry.space_group_name_H-M   'P 1'
#
loop_
_entity.id
_entity.type
_entity.pdbx_description
1 polymer ?
#
loop_
_entity_poly.entity_id
_entity_poly.type
_entity_poly.pdbx_seq_one_letter_code
_entity_poly.pdbx_strand_id
1 'polypeptide(L)'
;MSVLAIVTAPDARLKQKSLPVGTVNDTIRKLMDDMVETMYHDHGVGLAAIQLGIAKRILVVDLQNNDDTERAVDFYPLFIVDPEIIDKSKELVVAVEGCLSLPEQRVEVARSESISIRFLDYNNKQQELKADGWLARVIQHEMDHLDGRLLVDYLSNIKKDIALQFALPTLRELINSNNHQVVGVFTQAAKSKGRGLNEVASPVHILASKYNIPTYTPKTLRTEEITHLINSIETDIIVVVAYGFLIPQVILQAKKYGCLNIHPSSLPRHRGAAPLQRTIIEGDLETSVCIMQMDEGLDTGDIILQHSLSLSPRITLPVLHDQCATIGAGLLVKTLDNIDNLPRITQDKNGVTYAHKLKKEEGKIDWYETAYKIDCRIRGMNPWPGVYFEYRGKVIKILEAYYNDLDINLPPGTVVNNNSALEIACGKGTLIIQKLQQEGRKVLNAEEFIRGLQSPITSLKA
;
A
#
# COMPACT_ATOMS: atom_id res chain seq x y z
N MET A 1 -13.74 -11.03 -35.97
CA MET A 1 -13.58 -10.71 -34.55
C MET A 1 -12.93 -11.89 -33.86
N SER A 2 -11.94 -11.63 -33.02
CA SER A 2 -11.20 -12.62 -32.26
C SER A 2 -11.05 -12.15 -30.82
N VAL A 3 -11.16 -13.07 -29.87
CA VAL A 3 -10.88 -12.79 -28.45
C VAL A 3 -9.37 -12.75 -28.27
N LEU A 4 -8.87 -11.62 -27.80
CA LEU A 4 -7.46 -11.36 -27.54
C LEU A 4 -7.18 -11.55 -26.04
N ALA A 5 -5.95 -11.94 -25.69
CA ALA A 5 -5.59 -12.12 -24.28
C ALA A 5 -5.43 -10.76 -23.57
N ILE A 6 -6.16 -10.58 -22.47
CA ILE A 6 -5.98 -9.43 -21.58
C ILE A 6 -4.68 -9.58 -20.79
N VAL A 7 -3.85 -8.55 -20.87
CA VAL A 7 -2.64 -8.38 -20.09
C VAL A 7 -3.02 -7.97 -18.67
N THR A 8 -2.53 -8.71 -17.68
CA THR A 8 -2.75 -8.43 -16.25
C THR A 8 -1.49 -7.91 -15.57
N ALA A 9 -1.64 -7.08 -14.53
CA ALA A 9 -0.52 -6.61 -13.75
C ALA A 9 0.16 -7.78 -13.01
N PRO A 10 1.50 -7.76 -12.82
CA PRO A 10 2.41 -6.61 -12.95
C PRO A 10 3.10 -6.41 -14.32
N ASP A 11 2.47 -6.72 -15.46
CA ASP A 11 3.08 -6.51 -16.79
C ASP A 11 3.39 -5.04 -17.09
N ALA A 12 4.65 -4.77 -17.46
CA ALA A 12 5.17 -3.42 -17.70
C ALA A 12 4.50 -2.69 -18.88
N ARG A 13 3.93 -3.43 -19.85
CA ARG A 13 3.20 -2.84 -20.97
C ARG A 13 2.02 -1.99 -20.49
N LEU A 14 1.37 -2.38 -19.39
CA LEU A 14 0.24 -1.63 -18.81
C LEU A 14 0.63 -0.25 -18.26
N LYS A 15 1.92 0.01 -18.06
CA LYS A 15 2.45 1.33 -17.65
C LYS A 15 2.92 2.18 -18.83
N GLN A 16 2.87 1.65 -20.04
CA GLN A 16 3.26 2.40 -21.24
C GLN A 16 2.16 3.40 -21.61
N LYS A 17 2.56 4.65 -21.87
CA LYS A 17 1.66 5.63 -22.46
C LYS A 17 1.36 5.26 -23.91
N SER A 18 0.09 5.12 -24.24
CA SER A 18 -0.38 4.82 -25.59
C SER A 18 -0.11 5.98 -26.55
N LEU A 19 0.22 5.62 -27.80
CA LEU A 19 0.53 6.55 -28.88
C LEU A 19 -0.72 6.95 -29.67
N PRO A 20 -0.82 8.22 -30.13
CA PRO A 20 -1.90 8.64 -31.01
C PRO A 20 -2.00 7.79 -32.29
N VAL A 21 -3.21 7.60 -32.79
CA VAL A 21 -3.51 6.81 -33.99
C VAL A 21 -3.57 7.70 -35.24
N GLY A 22 -4.16 8.89 -35.12
CA GLY A 22 -4.30 9.90 -36.17
C GLY A 22 -5.37 9.61 -37.22
N THR A 23 -5.50 8.38 -37.70
CA THR A 23 -6.52 8.02 -38.71
C THR A 23 -7.07 6.62 -38.51
N VAL A 24 -8.40 6.49 -38.54
CA VAL A 24 -9.13 5.23 -38.44
C VAL A 24 -9.24 4.57 -39.82
N ASN A 25 -8.30 3.68 -40.11
CA ASN A 25 -8.28 2.81 -41.29
C ASN A 25 -8.84 1.41 -40.98
N ASP A 26 -8.86 0.51 -41.98
CA ASP A 26 -9.43 -0.84 -41.81
C ASP A 26 -8.71 -1.67 -40.75
N THR A 27 -7.40 -1.46 -40.54
CA THR A 27 -6.66 -2.13 -39.47
C THR A 27 -7.09 -1.65 -38.08
N ILE A 28 -7.35 -0.36 -37.92
CA ILE A 28 -7.86 0.21 -36.66
C ILE A 28 -9.29 -0.25 -36.40
N ARG A 29 -10.15 -0.27 -37.43
CA ARG A 29 -11.51 -0.82 -37.34
C ARG A 29 -11.50 -2.26 -36.86
N LYS A 30 -10.71 -3.11 -37.50
CA LYS A 30 -10.57 -4.51 -37.10
C LYS A 30 -10.10 -4.66 -35.64
N LEU A 31 -9.12 -3.88 -35.20
CA LEU A 31 -8.65 -3.92 -33.82
C LEU A 31 -9.76 -3.53 -32.83
N MET A 32 -10.53 -2.49 -33.14
CA MET A 32 -11.67 -2.09 -32.31
C MET A 32 -12.74 -3.17 -32.24
N ASP A 33 -13.03 -3.85 -33.35
CA ASP A 33 -13.97 -4.98 -33.38
C ASP A 33 -13.47 -6.14 -32.50
N ASP A 34 -12.17 -6.45 -32.55
CA ASP A 34 -11.53 -7.48 -31.70
C ASP A 34 -11.53 -7.07 -30.20
N MET A 35 -11.35 -5.77 -29.90
CA MET A 35 -11.43 -5.24 -28.54
C MET A 35 -12.84 -5.37 -27.95
N VAL A 36 -13.89 -5.09 -28.73
CA VAL A 36 -15.28 -5.25 -28.31
C VAL A 36 -15.58 -6.71 -27.98
N GLU A 37 -15.21 -7.64 -28.88
CA GLU A 37 -15.40 -9.07 -28.66
C GLU A 37 -14.68 -9.57 -27.40
N THR A 38 -13.45 -9.09 -27.18
CA THR A 38 -12.66 -9.42 -25.97
C THR A 38 -13.29 -8.86 -24.70
N MET A 39 -13.76 -7.61 -24.74
CA MET A 39 -14.43 -6.95 -23.62
C MET A 39 -15.69 -7.73 -23.21
N TYR A 40 -16.51 -8.16 -24.16
CA TYR A 40 -17.70 -8.96 -23.87
C TYR A 40 -17.37 -10.34 -23.31
N HIS A 41 -16.37 -11.01 -23.87
CA HIS A 41 -15.92 -12.33 -23.40
C HIS A 41 -15.57 -12.31 -21.91
N ASP A 42 -14.84 -11.29 -21.45
CA ASP A 42 -14.43 -11.15 -20.05
C ASP A 42 -15.39 -10.29 -19.20
N HIS A 43 -16.63 -10.10 -19.68
CA HIS A 43 -17.72 -9.39 -18.98
C HIS A 43 -17.37 -7.96 -18.57
N GLY A 44 -16.56 -7.28 -19.39
CA GLY A 44 -16.20 -5.88 -19.24
C GLY A 44 -17.25 -4.91 -19.80
N VAL A 45 -17.19 -3.67 -19.31
CA VAL A 45 -17.98 -2.54 -19.81
C VAL A 45 -17.12 -1.47 -20.51
N GLY A 46 -15.81 -1.62 -20.41
CA GLY A 46 -14.80 -0.78 -21.05
C GLY A 46 -13.50 -1.58 -21.25
N LEU A 47 -12.76 -1.25 -22.31
CA LEU A 47 -11.45 -1.83 -22.57
C LEU A 47 -10.56 -0.86 -23.36
N ALA A 48 -9.35 -0.61 -22.86
CA ALA A 48 -8.30 0.12 -23.55
C ALA A 48 -7.34 -0.82 -24.31
N ALA A 49 -6.87 -0.42 -25.49
CA ALA A 49 -6.01 -1.27 -26.35
C ALA A 49 -4.71 -1.70 -25.65
N ILE A 50 -4.19 -0.89 -24.73
CA ILE A 50 -2.97 -1.22 -23.96
C ILE A 50 -3.17 -2.42 -23.04
N GLN A 51 -4.41 -2.70 -22.63
CA GLN A 51 -4.75 -3.90 -21.87
C GLN A 51 -4.66 -5.17 -22.71
N LEU A 52 -4.54 -5.06 -24.04
CA LEU A 52 -4.20 -6.14 -24.96
C LEU A 52 -2.70 -6.13 -25.34
N GLY A 53 -1.91 -5.28 -24.67
CA GLY A 53 -0.49 -5.06 -24.96
C GLY A 53 -0.23 -4.17 -26.18
N ILE A 54 -1.24 -3.46 -26.69
CA ILE A 54 -1.16 -2.63 -27.89
C ILE A 54 -1.18 -1.15 -27.49
N ALA A 55 -0.03 -0.48 -27.58
CA ALA A 55 0.14 0.92 -27.15
C ALA A 55 -0.44 1.95 -28.13
N LYS A 56 -1.72 1.83 -28.46
CA LYS A 56 -2.50 2.79 -29.28
C LYS A 56 -3.57 3.45 -28.41
N ARG A 57 -3.85 4.74 -28.64
CA ARG A 57 -4.85 5.51 -27.89
C ARG A 57 -6.27 5.20 -28.35
N ILE A 58 -6.71 3.98 -28.05
CA ILE A 58 -8.02 3.45 -28.45
C ILE A 58 -8.67 2.85 -27.21
N LEU A 59 -9.93 3.17 -26.99
CA LEU A 59 -10.78 2.51 -26.00
C LEU A 59 -12.16 2.22 -26.59
N VAL A 60 -12.78 1.15 -26.12
CA VAL A 60 -14.17 0.77 -26.45
C VAL A 60 -14.99 0.72 -25.17
N VAL A 61 -16.25 1.13 -25.24
CA VAL A 61 -17.15 1.18 -24.08
C VAL A 61 -18.53 0.68 -24.49
N ASP A 62 -19.14 -0.15 -23.66
CA ASP A 62 -20.53 -0.56 -23.83
C ASP A 62 -21.22 -0.70 -22.48
N LEU A 63 -22.26 0.12 -22.27
CA LEU A 63 -23.07 0.12 -21.05
C LEU A 63 -24.49 -0.35 -21.29
N GLN A 64 -24.85 -0.92 -22.45
CA GLN A 64 -26.26 -1.14 -22.84
C GLN A 64 -27.12 -1.87 -21.78
N ASN A 65 -26.53 -2.79 -21.01
CA ASN A 65 -27.23 -3.53 -19.95
C ASN A 65 -27.20 -2.87 -18.55
N ASN A 66 -26.44 -1.77 -18.41
CA ASN A 66 -26.13 -1.11 -17.13
C ASN A 66 -26.19 0.43 -17.23
N ASP A 67 -26.72 0.98 -18.32
CA ASP A 67 -26.84 2.42 -18.51
C ASP A 67 -28.13 2.90 -17.87
N ASP A 68 -28.00 3.74 -16.85
CA ASP A 68 -29.14 4.35 -16.16
C ASP A 68 -29.78 5.49 -17.01
N THR A 69 -29.23 5.78 -18.19
CA THR A 69 -29.72 6.80 -19.14
C THR A 69 -30.26 6.16 -20.41
N GLU A 70 -31.46 6.57 -20.86
CA GLU A 70 -31.96 6.19 -22.18
C GLU A 70 -31.09 6.81 -23.28
N ARG A 71 -30.41 5.96 -24.06
CA ARG A 71 -29.59 6.36 -25.21
C ARG A 71 -30.19 5.82 -26.51
N ALA A 72 -29.76 6.39 -27.63
CA ALA A 72 -30.12 5.88 -28.95
C ALA A 72 -29.72 4.40 -29.09
N VAL A 73 -30.52 3.63 -29.82
CA VAL A 73 -30.37 2.16 -29.97
C VAL A 73 -29.00 1.80 -30.55
N ASP A 74 -28.40 2.68 -31.35
CA ASP A 74 -27.12 2.55 -32.03
C ASP A 74 -25.96 3.27 -31.32
N PHE A 75 -26.16 3.72 -30.08
CA PHE A 75 -25.13 4.46 -29.34
C PHE A 75 -23.96 3.56 -28.90
N TYR A 76 -24.22 2.29 -28.58
CA TYR A 76 -23.22 1.32 -28.17
C TYR A 76 -23.01 0.23 -29.24
N PRO A 77 -21.80 -0.36 -29.32
CA PRO A 77 -20.60 -0.01 -28.57
C PRO A 77 -20.01 1.34 -29.05
N LEU A 78 -19.45 2.10 -28.10
CA LEU A 78 -18.83 3.38 -28.37
C LEU A 78 -17.35 3.17 -28.69
N PHE A 79 -16.95 3.59 -29.89
CA PHE A 79 -15.58 3.51 -30.38
C PHE A 79 -14.87 4.86 -30.23
N ILE A 80 -13.84 4.91 -29.40
CA ILE A 80 -13.16 6.16 -29.05
C ILE A 80 -11.68 6.07 -29.41
N VAL A 81 -11.29 6.77 -30.47
CA VAL A 81 -9.89 6.88 -30.92
C VAL A 81 -9.34 8.27 -30.63
N ASP A 82 -8.13 8.33 -30.08
CA ASP A 82 -7.42 9.55 -29.67
C ASP A 82 -8.25 10.50 -28.77
N PRO A 83 -8.83 10.01 -27.66
CA PRO A 83 -9.65 10.86 -26.80
C PRO A 83 -8.84 11.96 -26.10
N GLU A 84 -9.46 13.14 -26.04
CA GLU A 84 -9.01 14.30 -25.29
C GLU A 84 -10.16 14.85 -24.43
N ILE A 85 -9.94 15.04 -23.13
CA ILE A 85 -10.89 15.73 -22.27
C ILE A 85 -10.79 17.24 -22.54
N ILE A 86 -11.84 17.82 -23.10
CA ILE A 86 -11.92 19.25 -23.42
C ILE A 86 -12.56 20.07 -22.29
N ASP A 87 -13.42 19.45 -21.47
CA ASP A 87 -13.98 20.04 -20.25
C ASP A 87 -14.27 18.96 -19.21
N LYS A 88 -14.27 19.34 -17.92
CA LYS A 88 -14.64 18.44 -16.83
C LYS A 88 -15.28 19.19 -15.67
N SER A 89 -16.27 18.57 -15.05
CA SER A 89 -16.88 19.13 -13.85
C SER A 89 -15.87 19.20 -12.70
N LYS A 90 -16.07 20.20 -11.83
CA LYS A 90 -15.35 20.32 -10.55
C LYS A 90 -15.89 19.34 -9.50
N GLU A 91 -17.14 18.92 -9.68
CA GLU A 91 -17.77 17.91 -8.85
C GLU A 91 -17.07 16.56 -9.09
N LEU A 92 -16.61 15.96 -8.00
CA LEU A 92 -15.97 14.65 -8.04
C LEU A 92 -16.91 13.63 -7.42
N VAL A 93 -17.13 12.53 -8.14
CA VAL A 93 -17.82 11.36 -7.60
C VAL A 93 -16.80 10.27 -7.34
N VAL A 94 -16.85 9.76 -6.10
CA VAL A 94 -16.02 8.64 -5.65
C VAL A 94 -16.81 7.36 -5.85
N ALA A 95 -16.20 6.39 -6.51
CA ALA A 95 -16.79 5.08 -6.66
C ALA A 95 -15.76 3.98 -6.66
N VAL A 96 -16.21 2.77 -6.33
CA VAL A 96 -15.40 1.57 -6.40
C VAL A 96 -15.30 1.13 -7.86
N GLU A 97 -14.08 1.13 -8.38
CA GLU A 97 -13.77 0.68 -9.73
C GLU A 97 -13.07 -0.69 -9.70
N GLY A 98 -13.37 -1.53 -10.69
CA GLY A 98 -12.65 -2.77 -11.01
C GLY A 98 -12.00 -2.67 -12.39
N CYS A 99 -11.02 -3.52 -12.67
CA CYS A 99 -10.31 -3.52 -13.95
C CYS A 99 -10.00 -4.95 -14.40
N LEU A 100 -10.21 -5.24 -15.69
CA LEU A 100 -9.91 -6.55 -16.28
C LEU A 100 -8.41 -6.90 -16.18
N SER A 101 -7.51 -5.90 -16.20
CA SER A 101 -6.07 -6.08 -16.01
C SER A 101 -5.64 -6.20 -14.54
N LEU A 102 -6.57 -6.04 -13.59
CA LEU A 102 -6.37 -6.17 -12.14
C LEU A 102 -7.59 -6.88 -11.52
N PRO A 103 -7.86 -8.15 -11.88
CA PRO A 103 -9.14 -8.81 -11.61
C PRO A 103 -9.49 -8.85 -10.11
N GLU A 104 -8.48 -9.00 -9.26
CA GLU A 104 -8.62 -9.10 -7.79
C GLU A 104 -8.66 -7.75 -7.06
N GLN A 105 -8.48 -6.62 -7.76
CA GLN A 105 -8.42 -5.31 -7.14
C GLN A 105 -9.72 -4.54 -7.33
N ARG A 106 -10.15 -3.88 -6.25
CA ARG A 106 -11.24 -2.90 -6.26
C ARG A 106 -10.74 -1.66 -5.53
N VAL A 107 -10.75 -0.52 -6.21
CA VAL A 107 -10.16 0.72 -5.70
C VAL A 107 -11.18 1.85 -5.78
N GLU A 108 -11.31 2.61 -4.70
CA GLU A 108 -12.06 3.85 -4.73
C GLU A 108 -11.28 4.92 -5.49
N VAL A 109 -11.88 5.41 -6.58
CA VAL A 109 -11.29 6.46 -7.40
C VAL A 109 -12.26 7.64 -7.45
N ALA A 110 -11.71 8.84 -7.28
CA ALA A 110 -12.45 10.09 -7.45
C ALA A 110 -12.33 10.55 -8.90
N ARG A 111 -13.45 10.62 -9.61
CA ARG A 111 -13.55 11.05 -11.01
C ARG A 111 -14.39 12.31 -11.11
N SER A 112 -14.19 13.13 -12.14
CA SER A 112 -15.14 14.20 -12.44
C SER A 112 -16.49 13.57 -12.80
N GLU A 113 -17.58 14.08 -12.20
CA GLU A 113 -18.92 13.53 -12.40
C GLU A 113 -19.39 13.64 -13.86
N SER A 114 -18.95 14.69 -14.55
CA SER A 114 -19.13 14.80 -15.99
C SER A 114 -17.85 15.27 -16.67
N ILE A 115 -17.70 14.83 -17.90
CA ILE A 115 -16.62 15.19 -18.80
C ILE A 115 -17.20 15.49 -20.18
N SER A 116 -16.52 16.36 -20.91
CA SER A 116 -16.68 16.49 -22.35
C SER A 116 -15.40 16.00 -23.00
N ILE A 117 -15.52 15.05 -23.93
CA ILE A 117 -14.38 14.52 -24.69
C ILE A 117 -14.51 14.83 -26.17
N ARG A 118 -13.36 14.99 -26.83
CA ARG A 118 -13.22 15.03 -28.28
C ARG A 118 -12.43 13.82 -28.74
N PHE A 119 -12.88 13.15 -29.80
CA PHE A 119 -12.28 11.90 -30.29
C PHE A 119 -12.63 11.65 -31.76
N LEU A 120 -11.99 10.65 -32.39
CA LEU A 120 -12.37 10.11 -33.69
C LEU A 120 -13.23 8.85 -33.53
N ASP A 121 -14.35 8.78 -34.24
CA ASP A 121 -15.24 7.61 -34.25
C ASP A 121 -14.75 6.51 -35.20
N TYR A 122 -15.51 5.40 -35.26
CA TYR A 122 -15.26 4.25 -36.13
C TYR A 122 -15.10 4.61 -37.62
N ASN A 123 -15.76 5.68 -38.06
CA ASN A 123 -15.78 6.17 -39.44
C ASN A 123 -14.75 7.27 -39.71
N ASN A 124 -13.80 7.47 -38.79
CA ASN A 124 -12.77 8.51 -38.87
C ASN A 124 -13.35 9.94 -38.83
N LYS A 125 -14.53 10.14 -38.23
CA LYS A 125 -15.11 11.48 -38.05
C LYS A 125 -14.84 11.98 -36.64
N GLN A 126 -14.52 13.26 -36.53
CA GLN A 126 -14.35 13.90 -35.23
C GLN A 126 -15.70 14.07 -34.56
N GLN A 127 -15.80 13.62 -33.31
CA GLN A 127 -16.97 13.72 -32.46
C GLN A 127 -16.64 14.45 -31.17
N GLU A 128 -17.65 15.09 -30.59
CA GLU A 128 -17.62 15.57 -29.22
C GLU A 128 -18.76 14.92 -28.44
N LEU A 129 -18.45 14.39 -27.25
CA LEU A 129 -19.41 13.72 -26.40
C LEU A 129 -19.33 14.30 -25.00
N LYS A 130 -20.49 14.73 -24.49
CA LYS A 130 -20.68 15.00 -23.07
C LYS A 130 -21.14 13.70 -22.40
N ALA A 131 -20.39 13.27 -21.40
CA ALA A 131 -20.70 12.12 -20.58
C ALA A 131 -20.85 12.55 -19.12
N ASP A 132 -21.76 11.91 -18.41
CA ASP A 132 -21.99 12.06 -16.97
C ASP A 132 -22.12 10.67 -16.32
N GLY A 133 -22.16 10.65 -14.98
CA GLY A 133 -22.41 9.44 -14.19
C GLY A 133 -21.49 8.28 -14.55
N TRP A 134 -22.10 7.12 -14.83
CA TRP A 134 -21.35 5.89 -15.13
C TRP A 134 -20.52 6.03 -16.41
N LEU A 135 -21.07 6.59 -17.49
CA LEU A 135 -20.34 6.73 -18.75
C LEU A 135 -19.10 7.62 -18.59
N ALA A 136 -19.21 8.74 -17.87
CA ALA A 136 -18.06 9.60 -17.58
C ALA A 136 -16.97 8.87 -16.79
N ARG A 137 -17.36 8.02 -15.84
CA ARG A 137 -16.44 7.22 -15.03
C ARG A 137 -15.68 6.20 -15.85
N VAL A 138 -16.39 5.40 -16.66
CA VAL A 138 -15.77 4.35 -17.48
C VAL A 138 -14.81 4.97 -18.50
N ILE A 139 -15.19 6.06 -19.16
CA ILE A 139 -14.29 6.76 -20.09
C ILE A 139 -13.03 7.26 -19.36
N GLN A 140 -13.16 7.91 -18.19
CA GLN A 140 -11.99 8.35 -17.43
C GLN A 140 -11.09 7.19 -16.98
N HIS A 141 -11.68 6.04 -16.64
CA HIS A 141 -10.94 4.82 -16.30
C HIS A 141 -10.13 4.31 -17.49
N GLU A 142 -10.76 4.13 -18.64
CA GLU A 142 -10.06 3.64 -19.83
C GLU A 142 -8.99 4.62 -20.31
N MET A 143 -9.22 5.93 -20.14
CA MET A 143 -8.21 6.95 -20.42
C MET A 143 -6.99 6.88 -19.50
N ASP A 144 -7.12 6.44 -18.25
CA ASP A 144 -5.95 6.23 -17.37
C ASP A 144 -5.01 5.17 -17.92
N HIS A 145 -5.56 4.07 -18.43
CA HIS A 145 -4.77 3.01 -19.06
C HIS A 145 -3.99 3.58 -20.26
N LEU A 146 -4.65 4.40 -21.10
CA LEU A 146 -3.96 5.08 -22.21
C LEU A 146 -2.80 5.97 -21.76
N ASP A 147 -2.82 6.45 -20.53
CA ASP A 147 -1.78 7.27 -19.92
C ASP A 147 -0.81 6.48 -19.02
N GLY A 148 -0.89 5.15 -19.03
CA GLY A 148 -0.02 4.24 -18.27
C GLY A 148 -0.31 4.24 -16.77
N ARG A 149 -1.51 4.66 -16.36
CA ARG A 149 -1.96 4.68 -14.97
C ARG A 149 -2.89 3.50 -14.71
N LEU A 150 -2.66 2.83 -13.59
CA LEU A 150 -3.51 1.74 -13.11
C LEU A 150 -4.34 2.19 -11.91
N LEU A 151 -5.44 1.50 -11.62
CA LEU A 151 -6.27 1.74 -10.44
C LEU A 151 -5.44 1.85 -9.14
N VAL A 152 -4.45 0.98 -8.97
CA VAL A 152 -3.58 0.95 -7.80
C VAL A 152 -2.72 2.21 -7.63
N ASP A 153 -2.55 3.02 -8.68
CA ASP A 153 -1.80 4.29 -8.61
C ASP A 153 -2.58 5.42 -7.93
N TYR A 154 -3.90 5.24 -7.75
CA TYR A 154 -4.78 6.19 -7.06
C TYR A 154 -4.74 6.05 -5.53
N LEU A 155 -3.99 5.07 -5.01
CA LEU A 155 -3.83 4.85 -3.57
C LEU A 155 -2.86 5.87 -2.95
N SER A 156 -3.13 6.28 -1.69
CA SER A 156 -2.19 7.05 -0.88
C SER A 156 -1.24 6.13 -0.11
N ASN A 157 0.03 6.07 -0.50
CA ASN A 157 0.83 4.85 -0.32
C ASN A 157 1.35 4.45 1.09
N ILE A 158 1.06 5.11 2.22
CA ILE A 158 1.98 5.00 3.39
C ILE A 158 1.37 4.92 4.80
N LYS A 159 0.55 5.88 5.22
CA LYS A 159 0.50 6.28 6.65
C LYS A 159 -0.43 5.50 7.58
N LYS A 160 -1.30 4.64 7.07
CA LYS A 160 -2.34 3.99 7.88
C LYS A 160 -2.44 2.49 7.64
N ASP A 161 -2.02 2.03 6.46
CA ASP A 161 -2.26 0.66 6.03
C ASP A 161 -1.16 -0.33 6.39
N ILE A 162 0.11 0.04 6.66
CA ILE A 162 1.10 -0.97 7.10
C ILE A 162 0.64 -1.63 8.41
N ALA A 163 0.41 -0.88 9.49
CA ALA A 163 -0.05 -1.49 10.74
C ALA A 163 -1.46 -2.15 10.64
N LEU A 164 -2.40 -1.58 9.87
CA LEU A 164 -3.77 -2.12 9.76
C LEU A 164 -3.89 -3.29 8.76
N GLN A 165 -2.96 -3.42 7.81
CA GLN A 165 -2.87 -4.58 6.92
C GLN A 165 -2.19 -5.76 7.62
N PHE A 166 -1.33 -5.54 8.63
CA PHE A 166 -0.72 -6.63 9.40
C PHE A 166 -1.78 -7.57 10.01
N ALA A 167 -2.94 -7.03 10.41
CA ALA A 167 -4.04 -7.80 10.98
C ALA A 167 -4.92 -8.52 9.93
N LEU A 168 -4.84 -8.15 8.65
CA LEU A 168 -5.74 -8.69 7.62
C LEU A 168 -5.50 -10.18 7.33
N PRO A 169 -4.25 -10.66 7.15
CA PRO A 169 -4.01 -12.09 6.99
C PRO A 169 -4.59 -12.88 8.15
N THR A 170 -4.38 -12.43 9.39
CA THR A 170 -4.93 -13.07 10.58
C THR A 170 -6.46 -13.14 10.57
N LEU A 171 -7.14 -12.02 10.30
CA LEU A 171 -8.60 -12.01 10.26
C LEU A 171 -9.13 -12.92 9.13
N ARG A 172 -8.49 -12.94 7.95
CA ARG A 172 -8.89 -13.84 6.85
C ARG A 172 -8.74 -15.31 7.22
N GLU A 173 -7.61 -15.70 7.80
CA GLU A 173 -7.38 -17.08 8.23
C GLU A 173 -8.40 -17.50 9.30
N LEU A 174 -8.72 -16.63 10.25
CA LEU A 174 -9.75 -16.91 11.26
C LEU A 174 -11.15 -17.03 10.67
N ILE A 175 -11.52 -16.17 9.71
CA ILE A 175 -12.81 -16.25 9.00
C ILE A 175 -12.93 -17.53 8.19
N ASN A 176 -11.84 -17.98 7.56
CA ASN A 176 -11.81 -19.17 6.73
C ASN A 176 -11.58 -20.46 7.53
N SER A 177 -11.30 -20.37 8.83
CA SER A 177 -11.06 -21.54 9.69
C SER A 177 -12.36 -22.31 9.92
N ASN A 178 -12.29 -23.63 9.81
CA ASN A 178 -13.41 -24.51 10.17
C ASN A 178 -13.50 -24.76 11.68
N ASN A 179 -12.45 -24.44 12.45
CA ASN A 179 -12.36 -24.74 13.88
C ASN A 179 -12.67 -23.52 14.76
N HIS A 180 -12.75 -22.32 14.18
CA HIS A 180 -12.88 -21.08 14.92
C HIS A 180 -13.96 -20.20 14.32
N GLN A 181 -14.64 -19.43 15.17
CA GLN A 181 -15.65 -18.48 14.76
C GLN A 181 -15.26 -17.08 15.23
N VAL A 182 -15.22 -16.13 14.31
CA VAL A 182 -15.04 -14.71 14.63
C VAL A 182 -16.40 -14.11 14.97
N VAL A 183 -16.66 -13.90 16.26
CA VAL A 183 -17.96 -13.39 16.74
C VAL A 183 -18.04 -11.86 16.83
N GLY A 184 -16.89 -11.18 16.78
CA GLY A 184 -16.83 -9.72 16.81
C GLY A 184 -15.44 -9.18 16.51
N VAL A 185 -15.39 -7.98 15.94
CA VAL A 185 -14.15 -7.30 15.54
C VAL A 185 -14.08 -5.92 16.19
N PHE A 186 -13.01 -5.65 16.92
CA PHE A 186 -12.72 -4.31 17.45
C PHE A 186 -11.66 -3.64 16.58
N THR A 187 -11.97 -2.45 16.06
CA THR A 187 -11.04 -1.71 15.20
C THR A 187 -11.15 -0.20 15.43
N GLN A 188 -10.30 0.59 14.76
CA GLN A 188 -10.36 2.04 14.85
C GLN A 188 -11.61 2.57 14.13
N ALA A 189 -12.24 3.58 14.73
CA ALA A 189 -13.30 4.35 14.08
C ALA A 189 -12.84 4.92 12.73
N ALA A 190 -13.80 5.14 11.84
CA ALA A 190 -13.55 5.84 10.59
C ALA A 190 -12.88 7.19 10.88
N LYS A 191 -11.92 7.56 10.02
CA LYS A 191 -11.19 8.82 10.16
C LYS A 191 -11.38 9.62 8.89
N SER A 192 -11.70 10.90 9.02
CA SER A 192 -11.65 11.85 7.91
C SER A 192 -10.28 11.80 7.23
N LYS A 193 -10.26 11.60 5.91
CA LYS A 193 -9.04 11.39 5.11
C LYS A 193 -9.07 12.27 3.85
N GLY A 194 -7.89 12.72 3.43
CA GLY A 194 -7.71 13.51 2.21
C GLY A 194 -8.13 14.99 2.35
N ARG A 195 -8.02 15.74 1.26
CA ARG A 195 -8.37 17.18 1.22
C ARG A 195 -9.89 17.43 1.26
N GLY A 196 -10.70 16.38 1.09
CA GLY A 196 -12.18 16.42 1.15
C GLY A 196 -12.78 15.90 2.46
N LEU A 197 -11.98 15.45 3.44
CA LEU A 197 -12.42 14.99 4.77
C LEU A 197 -13.40 13.80 4.82
N ASN A 198 -13.58 13.04 3.73
CA ASN A 198 -14.42 11.83 3.72
C ASN A 198 -13.99 10.84 4.81
N GLU A 199 -14.96 10.30 5.55
CA GLU A 199 -14.72 9.28 6.56
C GLU A 199 -14.40 7.94 5.88
N VAL A 200 -13.22 7.40 6.15
CA VAL A 200 -12.79 6.10 5.60
C VAL A 200 -12.68 5.10 6.76
N ALA A 201 -13.43 4.00 6.64
CA ALA A 201 -13.35 2.88 7.57
C ALA A 201 -11.98 2.19 7.50
N SER A 202 -11.58 1.50 8.57
CA SER A 202 -10.32 0.75 8.56
C SER A 202 -10.38 -0.47 7.63
N PRO A 203 -9.25 -0.96 7.09
CA PRO A 203 -9.23 -2.19 6.28
C PRO A 203 -9.84 -3.40 7.00
N VAL A 204 -9.59 -3.52 8.30
CA VAL A 204 -10.15 -4.57 9.17
C VAL A 204 -11.67 -4.44 9.27
N HIS A 205 -12.20 -3.20 9.39
CA HIS A 205 -13.65 -2.95 9.38
C HIS A 205 -14.26 -3.39 8.05
N ILE A 206 -13.68 -2.96 6.93
CA ILE A 206 -14.18 -3.28 5.59
C ILE A 206 -14.23 -4.81 5.39
N LEU A 207 -13.18 -5.52 5.80
CA LEU A 207 -13.14 -6.97 5.72
C LEU A 207 -14.20 -7.62 6.62
N ALA A 208 -14.32 -7.20 7.88
CA ALA A 208 -15.33 -7.73 8.81
C ALA A 208 -16.76 -7.53 8.29
N SER A 209 -17.07 -6.34 7.77
CA SER A 209 -18.38 -6.03 7.18
C SER A 209 -18.71 -6.91 5.98
N LYS A 210 -17.73 -7.26 5.13
CA LYS A 210 -17.93 -8.16 3.98
C LYS A 210 -18.47 -9.54 4.41
N TYR A 211 -18.10 -10.00 5.60
CA TYR A 211 -18.53 -11.28 6.16
C TYR A 211 -19.63 -11.12 7.23
N ASN A 212 -20.25 -9.93 7.32
CA ASN A 212 -21.31 -9.62 8.29
C ASN A 212 -20.91 -9.85 9.76
N ILE A 213 -19.63 -9.62 10.09
CA ILE A 213 -19.13 -9.78 11.45
C ILE A 213 -19.39 -8.48 12.24
N PRO A 214 -19.99 -8.56 13.45
CA PRO A 214 -20.20 -7.40 14.30
C PRO A 214 -18.91 -6.62 14.51
N THR A 215 -18.92 -5.33 14.17
CA THR A 215 -17.72 -4.49 14.22
C THR A 215 -17.89 -3.31 15.17
N TYR A 216 -16.99 -3.20 16.13
CA TYR A 216 -16.99 -2.19 17.19
C TYR A 216 -15.83 -1.23 17.01
N THR A 217 -16.11 0.07 17.17
CA THR A 217 -15.11 1.13 16.96
C THR A 217 -14.97 2.06 18.16
N PRO A 218 -14.61 1.53 19.34
CA PRO A 218 -14.50 2.35 20.54
C PRO A 218 -13.44 3.43 20.39
N LYS A 219 -13.67 4.58 21.00
CA LYS A 219 -12.65 5.66 21.09
C LYS A 219 -11.60 5.37 22.18
N THR A 220 -11.94 4.49 23.13
CA THR A 220 -11.10 4.07 24.26
C THR A 220 -11.60 2.71 24.78
N LEU A 221 -10.70 1.91 25.35
CA LEU A 221 -11.07 0.66 26.03
C LEU A 221 -11.26 0.82 27.54
N ARG A 222 -11.08 2.02 28.09
CA ARG A 222 -11.01 2.25 29.55
C ARG A 222 -12.36 2.50 30.22
N THR A 223 -13.46 2.45 29.48
CA THR A 223 -14.79 2.73 30.04
C THR A 223 -15.49 1.45 30.49
N GLU A 224 -16.33 1.58 31.52
CA GLU A 224 -17.17 0.48 32.01
C GLU A 224 -18.09 -0.05 30.91
N GLU A 225 -18.64 0.85 30.08
CA GLU A 225 -19.51 0.50 28.95
C GLU A 225 -18.83 -0.46 27.95
N ILE A 226 -17.54 -0.24 27.65
CA ILE A 226 -16.78 -1.14 26.77
C ILE A 226 -16.44 -2.45 27.47
N THR A 227 -16.16 -2.41 28.77
CA THR A 227 -15.93 -3.62 29.57
C THR A 227 -17.19 -4.50 29.59
N HIS A 228 -18.37 -3.90 29.80
CA HIS A 228 -19.65 -4.59 29.71
C HIS A 228 -19.93 -5.15 28.32
N LEU A 229 -19.69 -4.36 27.26
CA LEU A 229 -19.82 -4.82 25.89
C LEU A 229 -18.95 -6.06 25.62
N ILE A 230 -17.66 -6.00 25.95
CA ILE A 230 -16.74 -7.14 25.76
C ILE A 230 -17.23 -8.35 26.55
N ASN A 231 -17.66 -8.16 27.80
CA ASN A 231 -18.18 -9.25 28.62
C ASN A 231 -19.45 -9.88 28.05
N SER A 232 -20.36 -9.09 27.46
CA SER A 232 -21.59 -9.59 26.84
C SER A 232 -21.40 -10.41 25.56
N ILE A 233 -20.25 -10.28 24.89
CA ILE A 233 -19.93 -11.06 23.70
C ILE A 233 -19.51 -12.47 24.14
N GLU A 234 -20.28 -13.48 23.76
CA GLU A 234 -19.95 -14.89 24.00
C GLU A 234 -18.75 -15.31 23.16
N THR A 235 -17.58 -15.41 23.80
CA THR A 235 -16.32 -15.80 23.16
C THR A 235 -15.36 -16.38 24.20
N ASP A 236 -14.44 -17.24 23.76
CA ASP A 236 -13.46 -17.87 24.64
C ASP A 236 -12.17 -17.06 24.79
N ILE A 237 -11.84 -16.21 23.81
CA ILE A 237 -10.55 -15.55 23.70
C ILE A 237 -10.61 -14.23 22.94
N ILE A 238 -9.68 -13.33 23.23
CA ILE A 238 -9.46 -12.09 22.48
C ILE A 238 -8.12 -12.18 21.75
N VAL A 239 -8.12 -11.92 20.45
CA VAL A 239 -6.89 -11.83 19.64
C VAL A 239 -6.61 -10.37 19.32
N VAL A 240 -5.41 -9.92 19.67
CA VAL A 240 -4.93 -8.56 19.43
C VAL A 240 -3.85 -8.60 18.35
N VAL A 241 -4.01 -7.79 17.31
CA VAL A 241 -3.03 -7.69 16.22
C VAL A 241 -2.91 -6.23 15.81
N ALA A 242 -1.72 -5.64 15.99
CA ALA A 242 -1.43 -4.26 15.64
C ALA A 242 -2.49 -3.24 16.12
N TYR A 243 -3.05 -3.49 17.32
CA TYR A 243 -4.10 -2.66 17.88
C TYR A 243 -3.51 -1.45 18.61
N GLY A 244 -4.03 -0.26 18.30
CA GLY A 244 -3.43 1.00 18.74
C GLY A 244 -3.76 1.43 20.17
N PHE A 245 -4.55 0.67 20.92
CA PHE A 245 -4.90 0.99 22.32
C PHE A 245 -4.25 0.02 23.28
N LEU A 246 -3.91 0.55 24.46
CA LEU A 246 -3.56 -0.26 25.61
C LEU A 246 -4.78 -1.07 26.05
N ILE A 247 -4.59 -2.37 26.28
CA ILE A 247 -5.64 -3.25 26.78
C ILE A 247 -5.64 -3.21 28.32
N PRO A 248 -6.71 -2.73 28.97
CA PRO A 248 -6.82 -2.72 30.43
C PRO A 248 -6.84 -4.14 31.03
N GLN A 249 -6.35 -4.28 32.25
CA GLN A 249 -6.33 -5.55 33.00
C GLN A 249 -7.71 -6.25 33.03
N VAL A 250 -8.78 -5.48 33.24
CA VAL A 250 -10.16 -6.01 33.26
C VAL A 250 -10.57 -6.68 31.94
N ILE A 251 -10.01 -6.25 30.80
CA ILE A 251 -10.24 -6.88 29.49
C ILE A 251 -9.29 -8.06 29.28
N LEU A 252 -8.03 -7.96 29.73
CA LEU A 252 -7.05 -9.06 29.66
C LEU A 252 -7.58 -10.32 30.36
N GLN A 253 -8.36 -10.16 31.43
CA GLN A 253 -8.92 -11.24 32.26
C GLN A 253 -10.39 -11.56 31.92
N ALA A 254 -11.00 -10.90 30.93
CA ALA A 254 -12.43 -11.00 30.67
C ALA A 254 -12.89 -12.36 30.13
N LYS A 255 -11.99 -13.12 29.50
CA LYS A 255 -12.31 -14.35 28.75
C LYS A 255 -11.47 -15.53 29.24
N LYS A 256 -11.97 -16.75 29.02
CA LYS A 256 -11.35 -18.01 29.50
C LYS A 256 -9.86 -18.10 29.19
N TYR A 257 -9.46 -17.77 27.96
CA TYR A 257 -8.06 -17.78 27.51
C TYR A 257 -7.40 -16.40 27.49
N GLY A 258 -8.06 -15.39 28.05
CA GLY A 258 -7.57 -14.01 28.10
C GLY A 258 -7.36 -13.38 26.72
N CYS A 259 -6.24 -12.67 26.57
CA CYS A 259 -5.84 -12.00 25.34
C CYS A 259 -4.50 -12.53 24.79
N LEU A 260 -4.46 -12.86 23.50
CA LEU A 260 -3.21 -13.18 22.78
C LEU A 260 -2.81 -12.03 21.86
N ASN A 261 -1.51 -11.83 21.68
CA ASN A 261 -0.96 -10.88 20.71
C ASN A 261 -0.04 -11.58 19.70
N ILE A 262 -0.06 -11.10 18.46
CA ILE A 262 0.95 -11.42 17.44
C ILE A 262 2.02 -10.33 17.48
N HIS A 263 3.22 -10.67 17.91
CA HIS A 263 4.34 -9.73 18.00
C HIS A 263 5.46 -10.09 17.01
N PRO A 264 5.79 -9.22 16.04
CA PRO A 264 6.76 -9.55 14.99
C PRO A 264 8.20 -9.20 15.39
N SER A 265 8.68 -9.75 16.51
CA SER A 265 10.10 -9.77 16.84
C SER A 265 10.50 -11.00 17.66
N SER A 266 11.81 -11.26 17.75
CA SER A 266 12.40 -12.25 18.66
C SER A 266 12.35 -11.79 20.12
N LEU A 267 11.16 -11.83 20.75
CA LEU A 267 11.00 -11.48 22.16
C LEU A 267 12.01 -12.25 23.04
N PRO A 268 12.68 -11.58 24.01
CA PRO A 268 12.37 -10.25 24.56
C PRO A 268 12.97 -9.05 23.80
N ARG A 269 13.62 -9.26 22.65
CA ARG A 269 14.13 -8.17 21.81
C ARG A 269 12.97 -7.44 21.12
N HIS A 270 13.08 -6.12 21.00
CA HIS A 270 12.14 -5.25 20.29
C HIS A 270 10.70 -5.25 20.84
N ARG A 271 10.53 -5.23 22.17
CA ARG A 271 9.22 -4.98 22.79
C ARG A 271 8.70 -3.58 22.41
N GLY A 272 7.43 -3.45 22.09
CA GLY A 272 6.76 -2.18 21.90
C GLY A 272 6.28 -1.90 20.47
N ALA A 273 6.31 -0.62 20.10
CA ALA A 273 5.43 -0.07 19.06
C ALA A 273 5.95 -0.15 17.61
N ALA A 274 7.26 -0.36 17.39
CA ALA A 274 7.86 -0.38 16.05
C ALA A 274 8.85 -1.54 15.80
N PRO A 275 8.52 -2.80 16.18
CA PRO A 275 9.46 -3.92 16.14
C PRO A 275 10.04 -4.19 14.75
N LEU A 276 9.20 -4.20 13.72
CA LEU A 276 9.62 -4.42 12.33
C LEU A 276 10.63 -3.37 11.85
N GLN A 277 10.35 -2.10 12.13
CA GLN A 277 11.24 -1.01 11.73
C GLN A 277 12.57 -1.08 12.47
N ARG A 278 12.53 -1.33 13.78
CA ARG A 278 13.72 -1.36 14.64
C ARG A 278 14.62 -2.55 14.33
N THR A 279 14.04 -3.70 13.99
CA THR A 279 14.76 -4.87 13.44
C THR A 279 15.63 -4.44 12.24
N ILE A 280 15.05 -3.71 11.28
CA ILE A 280 15.77 -3.27 10.08
C ILE A 280 16.78 -2.15 10.40
N ILE A 281 16.39 -1.17 11.21
CA ILE A 281 17.22 -0.01 11.58
C ILE A 281 18.49 -0.44 12.32
N GLU A 282 18.38 -1.44 13.20
CA GLU A 282 19.51 -1.96 13.97
C GLU A 282 20.40 -2.92 13.15
N GLY A 283 19.96 -3.29 11.94
CA GLY A 283 20.72 -4.16 11.04
C GLY A 283 20.61 -5.64 11.40
N ASP A 284 19.55 -6.05 12.09
CA ASP A 284 19.33 -7.45 12.45
C ASP A 284 19.23 -8.31 11.18
N LEU A 285 19.94 -9.44 11.18
CA LEU A 285 19.92 -10.43 10.10
C LEU A 285 18.98 -11.60 10.40
N GLU A 286 18.36 -11.61 11.58
CA GLU A 286 17.41 -12.62 12.01
C GLU A 286 16.35 -11.95 12.88
N THR A 287 15.11 -12.43 12.80
CA THR A 287 14.03 -12.03 13.71
C THR A 287 13.05 -13.19 13.86
N SER A 288 11.96 -13.00 14.60
CA SER A 288 10.91 -14.00 14.77
C SER A 288 9.54 -13.35 14.76
N VAL A 289 8.50 -14.16 14.60
CA VAL A 289 7.12 -13.80 14.94
C VAL A 289 6.69 -14.65 16.12
N CYS A 290 6.19 -14.01 17.17
CA CYS A 290 5.75 -14.64 18.41
C CYS A 290 4.23 -14.51 18.57
N ILE A 291 3.58 -15.60 19.00
CA ILE A 291 2.27 -15.54 19.63
C ILE A 291 2.51 -15.54 21.13
N MET A 292 2.07 -14.49 21.81
CA MET A 292 2.29 -14.31 23.24
C MET A 292 0.97 -14.11 23.98
N GLN A 293 0.93 -14.57 25.23
CA GLN A 293 -0.10 -14.17 26.18
C GLN A 293 0.15 -12.70 26.54
N MET A 294 -0.90 -11.87 26.53
CA MET A 294 -0.79 -10.49 26.98
C MET A 294 -0.91 -10.40 28.51
N ASP A 295 -0.12 -9.51 29.11
CA ASP A 295 -0.18 -9.09 30.50
C ASP A 295 -0.27 -7.55 30.58
N GLU A 296 -0.16 -6.97 31.78
CA GLU A 296 -0.20 -5.52 31.98
C GLU A 296 1.04 -4.78 31.46
N GLY A 297 2.14 -5.50 31.22
CA GLY A 297 3.37 -4.92 30.73
C GLY A 297 3.35 -4.72 29.22
N LEU A 298 4.34 -3.98 28.72
CA LEU A 298 4.51 -3.75 27.28
C LEU A 298 5.25 -4.93 26.67
N ASP A 299 4.49 -5.85 26.07
CA ASP A 299 4.97 -7.07 25.41
C ASP A 299 5.84 -7.96 26.33
N THR A 300 5.45 -8.09 27.60
CA THR A 300 6.21 -8.86 28.61
C THR A 300 5.68 -10.25 28.88
N GLY A 301 4.44 -10.54 28.49
CA GLY A 301 3.81 -11.82 28.79
C GLY A 301 4.44 -13.02 28.09
N ASP A 302 4.06 -14.21 28.54
CA ASP A 302 4.67 -15.47 28.14
C ASP A 302 4.52 -15.75 26.64
N ILE A 303 5.58 -16.28 26.01
CA ILE A 303 5.57 -16.73 24.63
C ILE A 303 4.91 -18.11 24.56
N ILE A 304 4.01 -18.31 23.61
CA ILE A 304 3.30 -19.57 23.39
C ILE A 304 3.91 -20.32 22.21
N LEU A 305 3.99 -19.67 21.05
CA LEU A 305 4.67 -20.17 19.85
C LEU A 305 5.53 -19.07 19.23
N GLN A 306 6.60 -19.49 18.56
CA GLN A 306 7.47 -18.59 17.81
C GLN A 306 7.90 -19.23 16.49
N HIS A 307 8.16 -18.39 15.49
CA HIS A 307 8.75 -18.79 14.22
C HIS A 307 9.89 -17.84 13.85
N SER A 308 11.10 -18.37 13.75
CA SER A 308 12.30 -17.60 13.40
C SER A 308 12.46 -17.47 11.89
N LEU A 309 13.00 -16.34 11.45
CA LEU A 309 13.28 -16.04 10.05
C LEU A 309 14.64 -15.37 9.88
N SER A 310 15.39 -15.83 8.87
CA SER A 310 16.62 -15.15 8.42
C SER A 310 16.26 -14.03 7.44
N LEU A 311 16.92 -12.89 7.60
CA LEU A 311 16.67 -11.68 6.84
C LEU A 311 17.74 -11.48 5.76
N SER A 312 17.29 -11.12 4.56
CA SER A 312 18.21 -10.59 3.55
C SER A 312 18.86 -9.30 4.08
N PRO A 313 20.17 -9.08 3.86
CA PRO A 313 20.82 -7.81 4.17
C PRO A 313 20.18 -6.59 3.48
N ARG A 314 19.35 -6.83 2.44
CA ARG A 314 18.61 -5.81 1.68
C ARG A 314 17.11 -5.80 1.98
N ILE A 315 16.66 -6.50 3.03
CA ILE A 315 15.24 -6.52 3.42
C ILE A 315 14.70 -5.10 3.60
N THR A 316 13.49 -4.85 3.12
CA THR A 316 12.79 -3.58 3.27
C THR A 316 11.58 -3.76 4.18
N LEU A 317 11.12 -2.67 4.80
CA LEU A 317 9.99 -2.72 5.72
C LEU A 317 8.73 -3.37 5.11
N PRO A 318 8.31 -3.05 3.86
CA PRO A 318 7.13 -3.69 3.27
C PRO A 318 7.28 -5.20 3.12
N VAL A 319 8.45 -5.68 2.67
CA VAL A 319 8.68 -7.12 2.48
C VAL A 319 8.68 -7.85 3.82
N LEU A 320 9.37 -7.31 4.84
CA LEU A 320 9.38 -7.91 6.18
C LEU A 320 7.99 -7.91 6.81
N HIS A 321 7.26 -6.81 6.65
CA HIS A 321 5.88 -6.68 7.12
C HIS A 321 5.00 -7.81 6.59
N ASP A 322 4.98 -8.01 5.27
CA ASP A 322 4.11 -9.00 4.64
C ASP A 322 4.49 -10.43 5.04
N GLN A 323 5.79 -10.74 5.10
CA GLN A 323 6.29 -12.03 5.59
C GLN A 323 5.82 -12.30 7.02
N CYS A 324 6.04 -11.34 7.93
CA CYS A 324 5.64 -11.49 9.34
C CYS A 324 4.12 -11.59 9.51
N ALA A 325 3.33 -10.86 8.72
CA ALA A 325 1.87 -10.90 8.79
C ALA A 325 1.33 -12.28 8.39
N THR A 326 1.82 -12.84 7.29
CA THR A 326 1.43 -14.19 6.83
C THR A 326 1.88 -15.28 7.80
N ILE A 327 3.12 -15.23 8.27
CA ILE A 327 3.64 -16.19 9.27
C ILE A 327 2.83 -16.10 10.56
N GLY A 328 2.58 -14.89 11.05
CA GLY A 328 1.82 -14.65 12.28
C GLY A 328 0.39 -15.17 12.20
N ALA A 329 -0.29 -14.99 11.06
CA ALA A 329 -1.64 -15.53 10.86
C ALA A 329 -1.68 -17.06 10.99
N GLY A 330 -0.80 -17.76 10.28
CA GLY A 330 -0.72 -19.23 10.37
C GLY A 330 -0.29 -19.72 11.75
N LEU A 331 0.63 -19.00 12.42
CA LEU A 331 1.08 -19.34 13.77
C LEU A 331 -0.03 -19.14 14.81
N LEU A 332 -0.87 -18.12 14.65
CA LEU A 332 -2.02 -17.90 15.52
C LEU A 332 -3.03 -19.03 15.37
N VAL A 333 -3.44 -19.41 14.15
CA VAL A 333 -4.41 -20.50 13.96
C VAL A 333 -3.91 -21.79 14.61
N LYS A 334 -2.64 -22.15 14.37
CA LYS A 334 -2.00 -23.29 15.06
C LYS A 334 -2.03 -23.18 16.58
N THR A 335 -1.87 -21.97 17.11
CA THR A 335 -1.93 -21.70 18.55
C THR A 335 -3.34 -21.95 19.09
N LEU A 336 -4.36 -21.42 18.41
CA LEU A 336 -5.76 -21.56 18.82
C LEU A 336 -6.24 -23.02 18.71
N ASP A 337 -5.89 -23.73 17.65
CA ASP A 337 -6.19 -25.16 17.47
C ASP A 337 -5.65 -26.04 18.61
N ASN A 338 -4.58 -25.62 19.29
CA ASN A 338 -3.87 -26.41 20.29
C ASN A 338 -3.78 -25.69 21.65
N ILE A 339 -4.64 -24.71 21.91
CA ILE A 339 -4.43 -23.73 22.99
C ILE A 339 -4.33 -24.37 24.37
N ASP A 340 -5.04 -25.47 24.63
CA ASP A 340 -4.99 -26.16 25.93
C ASP A 340 -3.66 -26.93 26.16
N ASN A 341 -2.94 -27.28 25.10
CA ASN A 341 -1.79 -28.18 25.15
C ASN A 341 -0.43 -27.49 24.96
N LEU A 342 -0.42 -26.19 24.62
CA LEU A 342 0.82 -25.46 24.37
C LEU A 342 1.47 -24.94 25.68
N PRO A 343 2.80 -24.84 25.76
CA PRO A 343 3.45 -24.25 26.93
C PRO A 343 3.32 -22.72 26.93
N ARG A 344 3.38 -22.12 28.11
CA ARG A 344 3.52 -20.66 28.31
C ARG A 344 4.91 -20.42 28.85
N ILE A 345 5.78 -19.88 28.01
CA ILE A 345 7.21 -19.75 28.28
C ILE A 345 7.51 -18.31 28.67
N THR A 346 7.89 -18.09 29.93
CA THR A 346 8.32 -16.78 30.40
C THR A 346 9.54 -16.28 29.65
N GLN A 347 9.48 -15.03 29.20
CA GLN A 347 10.56 -14.38 28.47
C GLN A 347 11.82 -14.26 29.34
N ASP A 348 13.00 -14.42 28.73
CA ASP A 348 14.27 -14.16 29.40
C ASP A 348 14.36 -12.67 29.83
N LYS A 349 15.04 -12.42 30.96
CA LYS A 349 15.37 -11.07 31.42
C LYS A 349 16.59 -10.51 30.68
N ASN A 350 17.44 -11.38 30.14
CA ASN A 350 18.58 -11.00 29.31
C ASN A 350 18.12 -10.72 27.87
N GLY A 351 18.72 -9.71 27.22
CA GLY A 351 18.41 -9.38 25.83
C GLY A 351 17.14 -8.53 25.60
N VAL A 352 16.51 -8.04 26.68
CA VAL A 352 15.37 -7.12 26.59
C VAL A 352 15.80 -5.83 25.88
N THR A 353 15.13 -5.51 24.77
CA THR A 353 15.26 -4.21 24.10
C THR A 353 13.88 -3.67 23.75
N TYR A 354 13.79 -2.34 23.55
CA TYR A 354 12.52 -1.67 23.29
C TYR A 354 12.49 -1.02 21.91
N ALA A 355 11.51 -1.43 21.12
CA ALA A 355 11.20 -0.86 19.83
C ALA A 355 10.28 0.36 19.97
N HIS A 356 10.86 1.47 20.46
CA HIS A 356 10.11 2.72 20.61
C HIS A 356 9.54 3.23 19.29
N LYS A 357 8.36 3.83 19.36
CA LYS A 357 7.70 4.51 18.23
C LYS A 357 8.66 5.50 17.58
N LEU A 358 8.78 5.42 16.26
CA LEU A 358 9.62 6.33 15.48
C LEU A 358 9.12 7.77 15.58
N LYS A 359 10.04 8.73 15.52
CA LYS A 359 9.78 10.17 15.42
C LYS A 359 10.31 10.71 14.09
N LYS A 360 9.76 11.84 13.62
CA LYS A 360 10.14 12.41 12.32
C LYS A 360 11.61 12.84 12.30
N GLU A 361 12.09 13.33 13.44
CA GLU A 361 13.42 13.88 13.64
C GLU A 361 14.50 12.80 13.51
N GLU A 362 14.17 11.53 13.83
CA GLU A 362 15.08 10.38 13.64
C GLU A 362 15.40 10.12 12.15
N GLY A 363 14.60 10.68 11.24
CA GLY A 363 14.83 10.58 9.81
C GLY A 363 15.85 11.59 9.27
N LYS A 364 16.23 12.62 10.04
CA LYS A 364 17.24 13.57 9.60
C LYS A 364 18.61 12.88 9.57
N ILE A 365 19.27 12.89 8.42
CA ILE A 365 20.60 12.30 8.28
C ILE A 365 21.62 13.13 9.05
N ASP A 366 22.41 12.44 9.87
CA ASP A 366 23.74 12.86 10.30
C ASP A 366 24.77 12.11 9.44
N TRP A 367 25.54 12.85 8.64
CA TRP A 367 26.51 12.26 7.73
C TRP A 367 27.73 11.67 8.46
N TYR A 368 27.95 12.00 9.73
CA TYR A 368 28.99 11.35 10.55
C TYR A 368 28.66 9.90 10.92
N GLU A 369 27.44 9.44 10.70
CA GLU A 369 27.10 8.03 10.83
C GLU A 369 27.70 7.19 9.69
N THR A 370 27.76 5.87 9.86
CA THR A 370 28.24 4.98 8.78
C THR A 370 27.21 4.91 7.65
N ALA A 371 27.67 4.75 6.41
CA ALA A 371 26.78 4.61 5.26
C ALA A 371 25.81 3.42 5.43
N TYR A 372 26.29 2.32 6.02
CA TYR A 372 25.47 1.16 6.40
C TYR A 372 24.29 1.53 7.34
N LYS A 373 24.53 2.29 8.41
CA LYS A 373 23.46 2.70 9.34
C LYS A 373 22.44 3.63 8.67
N ILE A 374 22.91 4.52 7.79
CA ILE A 374 22.00 5.38 7.01
C ILE A 374 21.13 4.53 6.07
N ASP A 375 21.72 3.54 5.38
CA ASP A 375 21.00 2.59 4.54
C ASP A 375 19.95 1.76 5.32
N CYS A 376 20.31 1.21 6.50
CA CYS A 376 19.37 0.52 7.38
C CYS A 376 18.17 1.41 7.75
N ARG A 377 18.43 2.67 8.12
CA ARG A 377 17.34 3.64 8.38
C ARG A 377 16.50 3.92 7.16
N ILE A 378 17.09 4.06 5.97
CA ILE A 378 16.32 4.27 4.73
C ILE A 378 15.37 3.10 4.52
N ARG A 379 15.84 1.84 4.64
CA ARG A 379 15.00 0.65 4.45
C ARG A 379 13.95 0.46 5.54
N GLY A 380 14.26 0.78 6.79
CA GLY A 380 13.38 0.59 7.95
C GLY A 380 12.39 1.74 8.20
N MET A 381 12.69 2.95 7.71
CA MET A 381 11.84 4.14 7.88
C MET A 381 11.15 4.56 6.58
N ASN A 382 11.40 3.88 5.45
CA ASN A 382 10.59 4.04 4.26
C ASN A 382 9.32 3.17 4.41
N PRO A 383 8.12 3.75 4.39
CA PRO A 383 7.84 5.07 3.87
C PRO A 383 7.56 6.16 4.91
N TRP A 384 7.45 5.81 6.19
CA TRP A 384 7.32 6.78 7.27
C TRP A 384 8.27 6.45 8.43
N PRO A 385 8.90 7.47 9.04
CA PRO A 385 8.87 8.90 8.70
C PRO A 385 9.61 9.26 7.41
N GLY A 386 10.43 8.35 6.90
CA GLY A 386 11.39 8.59 5.84
C GLY A 386 12.69 9.18 6.35
N VAL A 387 13.76 8.94 5.59
CA VAL A 387 15.09 9.50 5.85
C VAL A 387 15.33 10.67 4.91
N TYR A 388 15.90 11.77 5.38
CA TYR A 388 16.03 13.00 4.62
C TYR A 388 17.24 13.83 5.01
N PHE A 389 17.65 14.72 4.10
CA PHE A 389 18.62 15.78 4.36
C PHE A 389 18.07 17.13 3.86
N GLU A 390 18.72 18.22 4.23
CA GLU A 390 18.37 19.56 3.77
C GLU A 390 19.38 20.06 2.74
N TYR A 391 18.89 20.61 1.63
CA TYR A 391 19.71 21.26 0.62
C TYR A 391 19.01 22.52 0.14
N ARG A 392 19.71 23.67 0.20
CA ARG A 392 19.18 25.00 -0.17
C ARG A 392 17.83 25.33 0.46
N GLY A 393 17.66 25.00 1.75
CA GLY A 393 16.43 25.26 2.50
C GLY A 393 15.25 24.36 2.09
N LYS A 394 15.51 23.27 1.37
CA LYS A 394 14.51 22.28 0.95
C LYS A 394 14.83 20.92 1.54
N VAL A 395 13.79 20.24 2.03
CA VAL A 395 13.90 18.85 2.49
C VAL A 395 13.93 17.93 1.28
N ILE A 396 14.92 17.05 1.24
CA ILE A 396 15.07 15.99 0.25
C ILE A 396 15.01 14.66 0.97
N LYS A 397 13.94 13.90 0.72
CA LYS A 397 13.75 12.56 1.25
C LYS A 397 14.44 11.54 0.35
N ILE A 398 15.16 10.61 0.96
CA ILE A 398 15.75 9.45 0.29
C ILE A 398 14.76 8.30 0.38
N LEU A 399 14.47 7.68 -0.76
CA LEU A 399 13.53 6.56 -0.89
C LEU A 399 14.28 5.25 -1.16
N GLU A 400 15.42 5.33 -1.85
CA GLU A 400 16.25 4.18 -2.18
C GLU A 400 17.71 4.60 -2.25
N ALA A 401 18.58 3.84 -1.60
CA ALA A 401 20.02 4.01 -1.63
C ALA A 401 20.73 2.67 -1.45
N TYR A 402 22.01 2.64 -1.77
CA TYR A 402 22.94 1.57 -1.46
C TYR A 402 24.12 2.16 -0.70
N TYR A 403 24.78 1.35 0.13
CA TYR A 403 26.01 1.77 0.77
C TYR A 403 27.19 1.03 0.15
N ASN A 404 28.36 1.63 0.28
CA ASN A 404 29.64 1.02 -0.04
C ASN A 404 30.56 1.18 1.18
N ASP A 405 31.21 0.10 1.61
CA ASP A 405 32.07 0.10 2.80
C ASP A 405 33.51 0.56 2.50
N LEU A 406 33.81 0.96 1.26
CA LEU A 406 35.11 1.52 0.90
C LEU A 406 35.38 2.79 1.71
N ASP A 407 36.41 2.73 2.54
CA ASP A 407 36.85 3.88 3.30
C ASP A 407 37.44 4.93 2.35
N ILE A 408 36.98 6.17 2.49
CA ILE A 408 37.38 7.27 1.64
C ILE A 408 37.85 8.42 2.52
N ASN A 409 39.01 8.98 2.20
CA ASN A 409 39.59 10.08 2.96
C ASN A 409 38.97 11.42 2.54
N LEU A 410 37.64 11.54 2.67
CA LEU A 410 36.88 12.76 2.42
C LEU A 410 36.02 13.10 3.64
N PRO A 411 35.83 14.39 3.97
CA PRO A 411 34.95 14.79 5.06
C PRO A 411 33.51 14.28 4.85
N PRO A 412 32.82 13.80 5.90
CA PRO A 412 31.42 13.42 5.82
C PRO A 412 30.53 14.52 5.23
N GLY A 413 29.57 14.14 4.38
CA GLY A 413 28.72 15.05 3.62
C GLY A 413 29.32 15.51 2.28
N THR A 414 30.59 15.20 1.98
CA THR A 414 31.20 15.50 0.68
C THR A 414 30.56 14.66 -0.44
N VAL A 415 30.25 15.28 -1.57
CA VAL A 415 29.75 14.56 -2.75
C VAL A 415 30.93 13.97 -3.51
N VAL A 416 31.00 12.64 -3.56
CA VAL A 416 32.08 11.86 -4.17
C VAL A 416 31.87 11.73 -5.67
N ASN A 417 30.62 11.51 -6.08
CA ASN A 417 30.20 11.42 -7.47
C ASN A 417 28.84 12.09 -7.64
N ASN A 418 28.70 12.89 -8.70
CA ASN A 418 27.47 13.57 -9.08
C ASN A 418 27.21 13.53 -10.61
N ASN A 419 27.85 12.62 -11.35
CA ASN A 419 27.63 12.53 -12.80
C ASN A 419 26.47 11.59 -13.14
N SER A 420 26.49 10.37 -12.61
CA SER A 420 25.50 9.31 -12.90
C SER A 420 24.79 8.79 -11.65
N ALA A 421 25.32 9.09 -10.47
CA ALA A 421 24.75 8.77 -9.17
C ALA A 421 25.05 9.91 -8.21
N LEU A 422 24.25 10.04 -7.14
CA LEU A 422 24.56 10.95 -6.04
C LEU A 422 25.22 10.14 -4.92
N GLU A 423 26.54 10.11 -4.90
CA GLU A 423 27.34 9.39 -3.91
C GLU A 423 27.92 10.34 -2.88
N ILE A 424 27.71 10.06 -1.60
CA ILE A 424 28.04 10.97 -0.50
C ILE A 424 28.93 10.25 0.52
N ALA A 425 30.03 10.90 0.89
CA ALA A 425 30.93 10.46 1.95
C ALA A 425 30.20 10.46 3.29
N CYS A 426 30.33 9.37 4.04
CA CYS A 426 29.77 9.23 5.39
C CYS A 426 30.91 9.12 6.41
N GLY A 427 30.61 8.99 7.71
CA GLY A 427 31.63 8.78 8.74
C GLY A 427 32.47 7.50 8.50
N LYS A 428 31.88 6.52 7.82
CA LYS A 428 32.57 5.40 7.19
C LYS A 428 31.82 4.98 5.93
N GLY A 429 32.55 4.74 4.85
CA GLY A 429 31.97 4.34 3.58
C GLY A 429 31.27 5.48 2.83
N THR A 430 30.58 5.13 1.75
CA THR A 430 29.78 6.05 0.95
C THR A 430 28.34 5.59 0.81
N LEU A 431 27.42 6.55 0.72
CA LEU A 431 26.01 6.31 0.43
C LEU A 431 25.70 6.73 -1.00
N ILE A 432 25.24 5.78 -1.81
CA ILE A 432 24.86 5.96 -3.21
C ILE A 432 23.33 6.08 -3.28
N ILE A 433 22.84 7.31 -3.43
CA ILE A 433 21.40 7.60 -3.53
C ILE A 433 20.91 7.26 -4.93
N GLN A 434 19.79 6.52 -5.00
CA GLN A 434 19.18 6.07 -6.25
C GLN A 434 17.85 6.78 -6.53
N LYS A 435 16.98 6.87 -5.52
CA LYS A 435 15.68 7.55 -5.62
C LYS A 435 15.49 8.52 -4.48
N LEU A 436 15.02 9.71 -4.81
CA LEU A 436 14.82 10.79 -3.86
C LEU A 436 13.63 11.66 -4.25
N GLN A 437 13.13 12.41 -3.27
CA GLN A 437 11.99 13.30 -3.44
C GLN A 437 12.26 14.60 -2.71
N GLN A 438 12.36 15.69 -3.47
CA GLN A 438 12.30 17.04 -2.91
C GLN A 438 10.87 17.35 -2.47
N GLU A 439 10.72 18.06 -1.35
CA GLU A 439 9.40 18.51 -0.87
C GLU A 439 8.57 19.21 -1.96
N GLY A 440 7.30 18.81 -2.08
CA GLY A 440 6.38 19.35 -3.08
C GLY A 440 6.66 18.93 -4.53
N ARG A 441 7.61 18.03 -4.78
CA ARG A 441 7.97 17.52 -6.12
C ARG A 441 7.69 16.02 -6.25
N LYS A 442 7.68 15.54 -7.50
CA LYS A 442 7.62 14.11 -7.81
C LYS A 442 8.90 13.40 -7.36
N VAL A 443 8.80 12.09 -7.18
CA VAL A 443 9.98 11.22 -6.99
C VAL A 443 10.81 11.25 -8.28
N LEU A 444 12.12 11.30 -8.13
CA LEU A 444 13.09 11.29 -9.23
C LEU A 444 14.16 10.23 -8.95
N ASN A 445 14.78 9.73 -10.01
CA ASN A 445 16.08 9.07 -9.85
C ASN A 445 17.18 10.13 -9.61
N ALA A 446 18.33 9.69 -9.09
CA ALA A 446 19.41 10.61 -8.74
C ALA A 446 19.95 11.41 -9.94
N GLU A 447 20.07 10.78 -11.11
CA GLU A 447 20.55 11.42 -12.34
C GLU A 447 19.63 12.56 -12.80
N GLU A 448 18.32 12.31 -12.85
CA GLU A 448 17.28 13.31 -13.15
C GLU A 448 17.30 14.45 -12.14
N PHE A 449 17.45 14.12 -10.86
CA PHE A 449 17.54 15.13 -9.81
C PHE A 449 18.76 16.04 -10.03
N ILE A 450 19.94 15.46 -10.30
CA ILE A 450 21.17 16.23 -10.53
C ILE A 450 21.06 17.11 -11.78
N ARG A 451 20.54 16.59 -12.90
CA ARG A 451 20.32 17.37 -14.14
C ARG A 451 19.40 18.57 -13.93
N GLY A 452 18.48 18.48 -12.97
CA GLY A 452 17.57 19.57 -12.61
C GLY A 452 18.20 20.68 -11.75
N LEU A 453 19.45 20.54 -11.32
CA LEU A 453 20.11 21.52 -10.46
C LEU A 453 20.76 22.64 -11.29
N GLN A 454 20.62 23.87 -10.80
CA GLN A 454 21.26 25.05 -11.41
C GLN A 454 22.79 25.03 -11.28
N SER A 455 23.34 24.26 -10.35
CA SER A 455 24.78 24.05 -10.18
C SER A 455 25.04 22.69 -9.54
N PRO A 456 26.23 22.09 -9.76
CA PRO A 456 26.59 20.82 -9.14
C PRO A 456 26.53 20.86 -7.60
N ILE A 457 26.08 19.77 -6.99
CA ILE A 457 26.24 19.58 -5.53
C ILE A 457 27.65 19.08 -5.29
N THR A 458 28.41 19.81 -4.47
CA THR A 458 29.79 19.44 -4.09
C THR A 458 29.88 18.99 -2.64
N SER A 459 28.97 19.46 -1.77
CA SER A 459 28.86 19.04 -0.39
C SER A 459 27.44 19.25 0.15
N LEU A 460 27.08 18.45 1.14
CA LEU A 460 25.93 18.62 1.99
C LEU A 460 26.42 19.05 3.37
N LYS A 461 25.61 19.85 4.08
CA LYS A 461 25.93 20.19 5.46
C LYS A 461 25.83 18.91 6.30
N ALA A 462 26.95 18.56 6.92
CA ALA A 462 27.02 17.52 7.94
C ALA A 462 26.16 17.91 9.14
#